data_AF-A0A5C4R122-F1
#
_entry.id   AF-A0A5C4R122-F1
#
_cell.length_a   1.000
_cell.length_b   1.000
_cell.length_c   1.000
_cell.angle_alpha   90.00
_cell.angle_beta   90.00
_cell.angle_gamma   90.00
#
_symmetry.space_group_name_H-M   'P 1'
#
loop_
_entity.id
_entity.type
_entity.pdbx_description
1 polymer ?
#
loop_
_entity_poly.entity_id
_entity_poly.type
_entity_poly.pdbx_seq_one_letter_code
_entity_poly.pdbx_strand_id
1 'polypeptide(L)'
;MAEWKQILVRVKTEIASDHISVVSAGIAFYALLSVFPALAALISIAGLVLDPADIASQLDTVMALIPESAGAVLQEQVLKVTSGDETATGLVAAFGLAIAIYGAMKGVMTLMEGLNIA
;
A
#
# COMPACT_ATOMS: atom_id res chain seq x y z
N MET A 1 9.55 -34.69 25.86
CA MET A 1 8.26 -34.09 25.44
C MET A 1 7.84 -32.88 26.28
N ALA A 2 8.19 -32.81 27.58
CA ALA A 2 7.82 -31.67 28.44
C ALA A 2 8.47 -30.34 28.04
N GLU A 3 9.71 -30.34 27.55
CA GLU A 3 10.42 -29.11 27.18
C GLU A 3 9.81 -28.40 25.97
N TRP A 4 9.46 -29.14 24.92
CA TRP A 4 8.74 -28.59 23.76
C TRP A 4 7.40 -27.96 24.14
N LYS A 5 6.70 -28.54 25.13
CA LYS A 5 5.45 -27.98 25.64
C LYS A 5 5.67 -26.65 26.38
N GLN A 6 6.77 -26.52 27.12
CA GLN A 6 7.14 -25.25 27.77
C GLN A 6 7.49 -24.16 26.76
N ILE A 7 8.21 -24.51 25.70
CA ILE A 7 8.52 -23.57 24.60
C ILE A 7 7.23 -23.07 23.95
N LEU A 8 6.31 -23.97 23.60
CA LEU A 8 5.03 -23.60 22.99
C LEU A 8 4.17 -22.69 23.88
N VAL A 9 4.13 -22.96 25.20
CA VAL A 9 3.38 -22.10 26.13
C VAL A 9 4.01 -20.72 26.20
N ARG A 10 5.35 -20.62 26.30
CA ARG A 10 6.05 -19.33 26.32
C ARG A 10 5.80 -18.52 25.05
N VAL A 11 5.94 -19.14 23.87
CA VAL A 11 5.66 -18.47 22.59
C VAL A 11 4.23 -17.97 22.52
N LYS A 12 3.25 -18.77 22.97
CA LYS A 12 1.85 -18.33 23.00
C LYS A 12 1.64 -17.14 23.94
N THR A 13 2.27 -17.15 25.11
CA THR A 13 2.20 -16.03 26.06
C THR A 13 2.82 -14.78 25.47
N GLU A 14 3.98 -14.89 24.83
CA GLU A 14 4.66 -13.75 24.22
C GLU A 14 3.85 -13.16 23.05
N ILE A 15 3.26 -14.00 22.19
CA ILE A 15 2.37 -13.55 21.11
C ILE A 15 1.19 -12.72 21.64
N ALA A 16 0.67 -13.08 22.82
CA ALA A 16 -0.41 -12.35 23.46
C ALA A 16 0.07 -11.06 24.14
N SER A 17 1.23 -11.12 24.81
CA SER A 17 1.86 -9.98 25.48
C SER A 17 2.25 -8.89 24.48
N ASP A 18 2.84 -9.28 23.35
CA ASP A 18 3.37 -8.38 22.32
C ASP A 18 2.30 -7.92 21.32
N HIS A 19 1.02 -8.25 21.55
CA HIS A 19 -0.10 -7.85 20.71
C HIS A 19 0.09 -8.17 19.21
N ILE A 20 0.88 -9.19 18.90
CA ILE A 20 1.32 -9.53 17.52
C ILE A 20 0.12 -9.74 16.60
N SER A 21 -0.99 -10.25 17.15
CA SER A 21 -2.25 -10.45 16.41
C SER A 21 -2.86 -9.12 15.91
N VAL A 22 -2.85 -8.08 16.75
CA VAL A 22 -3.37 -6.75 16.39
C VAL A 22 -2.42 -6.07 15.42
N VAL A 23 -1.11 -6.20 15.67
CA VAL A 23 -0.06 -5.66 14.82
C VAL A 23 -0.16 -6.24 13.40
N SER A 24 -0.24 -7.56 13.29
CA SER A 24 -0.35 -8.26 12.01
C SER A 24 -1.66 -7.98 11.28
N ALA A 25 -2.78 -7.86 11.99
CA ALA A 25 -4.06 -7.43 11.42
C ALA A 25 -3.97 -6.01 10.84
N GLY A 26 -3.32 -5.08 11.57
CA GLY A 26 -3.04 -3.72 11.09
C GLY A 26 -2.18 -3.73 9.83
N ILE A 27 -1.07 -4.50 9.83
CA ILE A 27 -0.19 -4.63 8.65
C ILE A 27 -0.97 -5.17 7.45
N ALA A 28 -1.77 -6.22 7.61
CA ALA A 28 -2.56 -6.79 6.52
C ALA A 28 -3.60 -5.80 5.98
N PHE A 29 -4.28 -5.07 6.85
CA PHE A 29 -5.24 -4.04 6.48
C PHE A 29 -4.59 -2.89 5.69
N TYR A 30 -3.49 -2.33 6.19
CA TYR A 30 -2.79 -1.25 5.50
C TYR A 30 -2.10 -1.72 4.21
N ALA A 31 -1.62 -2.95 4.15
CA ALA A 31 -1.09 -3.55 2.93
C ALA A 31 -2.16 -3.69 1.84
N LEU A 32 -3.40 -4.05 2.21
CA LEU A 32 -4.51 -4.10 1.27
C LEU A 32 -4.88 -2.71 0.76
N LEU A 33 -4.96 -1.72 1.65
CA LEU A 33 -5.28 -0.33 1.27
C LEU A 33 -4.19 0.31 0.40
N SER A 34 -2.92 -0.07 0.58
CA SER A 34 -1.80 0.51 -0.16
C SER A 34 -1.67 0.04 -1.61
N VAL A 35 -2.44 -0.99 -2.01
CA VAL A 35 -2.43 -1.51 -3.39
C VAL A 35 -2.75 -0.40 -4.40
N PHE A 36 -3.77 0.43 -4.16
CA PHE A 36 -4.15 1.47 -5.12
C PHE A 36 -3.12 2.62 -5.20
N PRO A 37 -2.62 3.19 -4.08
CA PRO A 37 -1.49 4.12 -4.12
C PRO A 37 -0.24 3.54 -4.80
N ALA A 38 0.07 2.27 -4.57
CA ALA A 38 1.21 1.62 -5.21
C ALA A 38 1.02 1.52 -6.73
N LEU A 39 -0.18 1.15 -7.20
CA LEU A 39 -0.51 1.14 -8.63
C LEU A 39 -0.44 2.55 -9.23
N ALA A 40 -0.95 3.56 -8.54
CA ALA A 40 -0.84 4.95 -8.98
C ALA A 40 0.62 5.40 -9.13
N ALA A 41 1.48 5.04 -8.16
CA ALA A 41 2.91 5.31 -8.23
C ALA A 41 3.59 4.58 -9.39
N LEU A 42 3.26 3.31 -9.61
CA LEU A 42 3.80 2.52 -10.73
C LEU A 42 3.40 3.11 -12.09
N ILE A 43 2.13 3.49 -12.26
CA ILE A 43 1.64 4.11 -13.50
C ILE A 43 2.29 5.49 -13.69
N SER A 44 2.45 6.26 -12.61
CA SER A 44 3.13 7.56 -12.65
C SER A 44 4.59 7.43 -13.08
N ILE A 45 5.31 6.42 -12.57
CA ILE A 45 6.69 6.13 -12.99
C ILE A 45 6.72 5.66 -14.44
N ALA A 46 5.78 4.81 -14.86
CA ALA A 46 5.68 4.34 -16.24
C ALA A 46 5.43 5.52 -17.21
N GLY A 47 4.57 6.47 -16.84
CA GLY A 47 4.30 7.68 -17.64
C GLY A 47 5.48 8.64 -17.79
N LEU A 48 6.57 8.47 -17.01
CA LEU A 48 7.82 9.22 -17.22
C LEU A 48 8.66 8.67 -18.38
N VAL A 49 8.41 7.41 -18.80
CA VAL A 49 9.25 6.69 -19.77
C VAL A 49 8.45 6.20 -20.98
N LEU A 50 7.17 5.86 -20.80
CA LEU A 50 6.27 5.35 -21.83
C LEU A 50 5.22 6.39 -22.21
N ASP A 51 4.79 6.36 -23.47
CA ASP A 51 3.69 7.20 -23.95
C ASP A 51 2.36 6.80 -23.27
N PRO A 52 1.54 7.78 -22.85
CA PRO A 52 0.27 7.52 -22.15
C PRO A 52 -0.69 6.61 -22.93
N ALA A 53 -0.66 6.66 -24.27
CA ALA A 53 -1.48 5.82 -25.14
C ALA A 53 -1.09 4.33 -25.06
N ASP A 54 0.20 4.02 -24.93
CA ASP A 54 0.68 2.64 -24.80
C ASP A 54 0.27 2.04 -23.46
N ILE A 55 0.35 2.83 -22.38
CA ILE A 55 -0.09 2.45 -21.03
C ILE A 55 -1.58 2.14 -20.99
N ALA A 56 -2.41 2.98 -21.63
CA ALA A 56 -3.86 2.79 -21.69
C ALA A 56 -4.24 1.49 -22.43
N SER A 57 -3.59 1.21 -23.57
CA SER A 57 -3.88 0.00 -24.37
C SER A 57 -3.58 -1.31 -23.63
N GLN A 58 -2.51 -1.33 -22.82
CA GLN A 58 -2.15 -2.47 -22.00
C GLN A 58 -3.09 -2.64 -20.81
N LEU A 59 -3.58 -1.54 -20.24
CA LEU A 59 -4.53 -1.58 -19.14
C LEU A 59 -5.91 -2.07 -19.56
N ASP A 60 -6.40 -1.76 -20.76
CA ASP A 60 -7.68 -2.30 -21.27
C ASP A 60 -7.70 -3.84 -21.27
N THR A 61 -6.57 -4.46 -21.61
CA THR A 61 -6.43 -5.93 -21.59
C THR A 61 -6.50 -6.49 -20.16
N VAL A 62 -5.97 -5.75 -19.19
CA VAL A 62 -5.98 -6.12 -17.77
C VAL A 62 -7.36 -5.85 -17.14
N MET A 63 -8.02 -4.76 -17.51
CA MET A 63 -9.36 -4.40 -17.04
C MET A 63 -10.43 -5.41 -17.46
N ALA A 64 -10.23 -6.10 -18.60
CA ALA A 64 -11.10 -7.19 -19.04
C ALA A 64 -11.11 -8.41 -18.08
N LEU A 65 -10.11 -8.54 -17.21
CA LEU A 65 -9.94 -9.67 -16.28
C LEU A 65 -10.28 -9.31 -14.82
N ILE A 66 -10.53 -8.03 -14.53
CA ILE A 66 -10.70 -7.51 -13.17
C ILE A 66 -12.17 -7.10 -12.95
N PRO A 67 -12.74 -7.28 -11.74
CA PRO A 67 -14.08 -6.77 -11.42
C PRO A 67 -14.22 -5.26 -11.65
N GLU A 68 -15.38 -4.84 -12.14
CA GLU A 68 -15.67 -3.47 -12.56
C GLU A 68 -15.33 -2.41 -11.50
N SER A 69 -15.57 -2.73 -10.22
CA SER A 69 -15.26 -1.85 -9.08
C SER A 69 -13.75 -1.58 -8.90
N ALA A 70 -12.90 -2.55 -9.23
CA ALA A 70 -11.45 -2.38 -9.16
C ALA A 70 -10.89 -1.74 -10.44
N GLY A 71 -11.54 -1.98 -11.59
CA GLY A 71 -11.25 -1.29 -12.85
C GLY A 71 -11.45 0.22 -12.75
N ALA A 72 -12.56 0.67 -12.17
CA ALA A 72 -12.87 2.11 -12.04
C ALA A 72 -11.75 2.91 -11.35
N VAL A 73 -11.14 2.35 -10.30
CA VAL A 73 -10.03 3.01 -9.58
C VAL A 73 -8.78 3.12 -10.44
N LEU A 74 -8.48 2.08 -11.24
CA LEU A 74 -7.34 2.12 -12.16
C LEU A 74 -7.54 3.14 -13.27
N GLN A 75 -8.75 3.22 -13.81
CA GLN A 75 -9.10 4.19 -14.85
C GLN A 75 -8.92 5.63 -14.36
N GLU A 76 -9.32 5.91 -13.12
CA GLU A 76 -9.13 7.23 -12.50
C GLU A 76 -7.64 7.59 -12.36
N GLN A 77 -6.79 6.61 -12.05
CA GLN A 77 -5.34 6.85 -11.95
C GLN A 77 -4.68 7.07 -13.31
N VAL A 78 -5.10 6.34 -14.34
CA VAL A 78 -4.63 6.58 -15.71
C VAL A 78 -5.02 7.99 -16.14
N LEU A 79 -6.28 8.37 -15.98
CA LEU A 79 -6.76 9.73 -16.28
C LEU A 79 -5.95 10.79 -15.52
N LYS A 80 -5.66 10.59 -14.23
CA LYS A 80 -4.80 11.52 -13.46
C LYS A 80 -3.40 11.67 -14.04
N VAL A 81 -2.82 10.59 -14.57
CA VAL A 81 -1.48 10.61 -15.17
C VAL A 81 -1.51 11.22 -16.58
N THR A 82 -2.56 10.97 -17.37
CA THR A 82 -2.65 11.44 -18.77
C THR A 82 -3.16 12.86 -18.92
N SER A 83 -3.82 13.43 -17.90
CA SER A 83 -4.48 14.75 -17.99
C SER A 83 -3.66 15.92 -17.41
N GLY A 84 -2.45 15.66 -16.89
CA GLY A 84 -1.61 16.67 -16.23
C GLY A 84 -0.52 17.25 -17.14
N ASP A 85 -0.26 18.55 -17.05
CA ASP A 85 0.85 19.24 -17.75
C ASP A 85 2.21 18.58 -17.42
N GLU A 86 2.98 18.33 -18.48
CA GLU A 86 3.74 17.10 -18.76
C GLU A 86 4.95 16.72 -17.88
N THR A 87 5.32 17.41 -16.79
CA THR A 87 6.51 16.93 -16.02
C THR A 87 6.68 17.51 -14.61
N ALA A 88 6.48 18.81 -14.43
CA ALA A 88 6.74 19.47 -13.14
C ALA A 88 5.68 19.10 -12.07
N THR A 89 4.42 18.93 -12.50
CA THR A 89 3.27 18.68 -11.63
C THR A 89 3.25 17.24 -11.10
N GLY A 90 3.63 16.27 -11.94
CA GLY A 90 3.66 14.85 -11.59
C GLY A 90 4.72 14.52 -10.54
N LEU A 91 5.92 15.09 -10.66
CA LEU A 91 7.00 14.90 -9.68
C LEU A 91 6.65 15.48 -8.31
N VAL A 92 6.05 16.67 -8.26
CA VAL A 92 5.61 17.31 -7.02
C VAL A 92 4.46 16.53 -6.37
N ALA A 93 3.50 16.04 -7.15
CA ALA A 93 2.41 15.21 -6.65
C ALA A 93 2.92 13.86 -6.11
N ALA A 94 3.86 13.20 -6.80
CA ALA A 94 4.48 11.97 -6.35
C ALA A 94 5.27 12.16 -5.04
N PHE A 95 6.02 13.25 -4.93
CA PHE A 95 6.71 13.61 -3.69
C PHE A 95 5.74 13.89 -2.54
N GLY A 96 4.66 14.64 -2.80
CA GLY A 96 3.62 14.91 -1.80
C GLY A 96 2.95 13.62 -1.31
N LEU A 97 2.66 12.69 -2.22
CA LEU A 97 2.09 11.39 -1.90
C LEU A 97 3.07 10.54 -1.07
N ALA A 98 4.35 10.50 -1.44
CA ALA A 98 5.37 9.77 -0.69
C ALA A 98 5.51 10.29 0.75
N ILE A 99 5.49 11.62 0.93
CA ILE A 99 5.53 12.25 2.26
C ILE A 99 4.28 11.93 3.07
N ALA A 100 3.10 11.98 2.46
CA ALA A 100 1.84 11.66 3.13
C ALA A 100 1.78 10.19 3.58
N ILE A 101 2.21 9.26 2.72
CA ILE A 101 2.30 7.83 3.04
C ILE A 101 3.31 7.59 4.17
N TYR A 102 4.49 8.20 4.09
CA TYR A 102 5.51 8.10 5.13
C TYR A 102 4.98 8.62 6.49
N GLY A 103 4.27 9.75 6.49
CA GLY A 103 3.65 10.31 7.69
C GLY A 103 2.59 9.39 8.29
N ALA A 104 1.73 8.80 7.47
CA ALA A 104 0.72 7.84 7.91
C ALA A 104 1.35 6.57 8.51
N MET A 105 2.37 6.01 7.85
CA MET A 105 3.11 4.85 8.34
C MET A 105 3.78 5.13 9.70
N LYS A 106 4.45 6.27 9.82
CA LYS A 106 5.04 6.74 11.09
C LYS A 106 3.99 6.87 12.18
N GLY A 107 2.85 7.49 11.89
CA GLY A 107 1.75 7.67 12.85
C GLY A 107 1.25 6.34 13.42
N VAL A 108 1.04 5.35 12.56
CA VAL A 108 0.64 3.99 12.97
C VAL A 108 1.72 3.31 13.80
N MET A 109 3.00 3.41 13.41
CA MET A 109 4.10 2.84 14.19
C MET A 109 4.21 3.47 15.58
N THR A 110 4.09 4.80 15.69
CA THR A 110 4.10 5.49 16.99
C THR A 110 2.89 5.13 17.86
N LEU A 111 1.72 4.91 17.24
CA LEU A 111 0.55 4.43 17.98
C LEU A 111 0.82 3.03 18.56
N MET A 112 1.46 2.17 17.78
CA MET A 112 1.76 0.80 18.18
C MET A 112 2.85 0.73 19.25
N GLU A 113 3.90 1.54 19.14
CA GLU A 113 4.87 1.73 20.23
C GLU A 113 4.18 2.27 21.49
N GLY A 114 3.30 3.27 21.36
CA GLY A 114 2.56 3.83 22.50
C GLY A 114 1.68 2.80 23.21
N LEU A 115 1.07 1.87 22.49
CA LEU A 115 0.29 0.77 23.05
C LEU A 115 1.15 -0.36 23.64
N ASN A 116 2.39 -0.52 23.18
CA ASN A 116 3.33 -1.55 23.67
C ASN A 116 4.12 -1.07 24.89
N ILE A 117 4.23 0.23 25.12
CA ILE A 117 4.92 0.85 26.27
C ILE A 117 3.96 1.04 27.46
N ALA A 118 2.64 1.08 27.24
CA ALA A 118 1.61 1.21 28.27
C ALA A 118 1.11 -0.15 28.79
#